data_AF-A0A1J5NY91-F1
#
_entry.id   AF-A0A1J5NY91-F1
#
_cell.length_a   1.000
_cell.length_b   1.000
_cell.length_c   1.000
_cell.angle_alpha   90.00
_cell.angle_beta   90.00
_cell.angle_gamma   90.00
#
_symmetry.space_group_name_H-M   'P 1'
#
loop_
_entity.id
_entity.type
_entity.pdbx_description
1 polymer ?
#
loop_
_entity_poly.entity_id
_entity_poly.type
_entity_poly.pdbx_seq_one_letter_code
_entity_poly.pdbx_strand_id
1 'polypeptide(L)'
;MLFMQARREEADNSGPDNDELPYTNMPSQLEKDLGSFQGAKSAQKIIVIEYEDETSKPEFKPYSIQNNDKLFETTEKSVEARIIKGFSIPKELINSEGASGLSNGGEKKVAIREFNDNTAPERQELSETFAEIFSHYYWDINPADNWNILPVPANVSDDITGIKAGSSINQLLLADIPAQNKIATLVYVYGFKQAEAEAMCGPLAP
;
A
#
# COMPACT_ATOMS: atom_id res chain seq x y z
N MET A 1 -20.73 -21.30 13.37
CA MET A 1 -20.37 -22.64 13.89
C MET A 1 -21.11 -22.86 15.18
N LEU A 2 -21.83 -23.97 15.27
CA LEU A 2 -22.72 -24.30 16.37
C LEU A 2 -22.00 -25.32 17.26
N PHE A 3 -21.70 -24.94 18.50
CA PHE A 3 -21.24 -25.87 19.52
C PHE A 3 -22.28 -25.88 20.63
N MET A 4 -23.05 -26.96 20.71
CA MET A 4 -23.83 -27.29 21.90
C MET A 4 -22.93 -28.12 22.81
N GLN A 5 -22.66 -27.62 24.02
CA GLN A 5 -22.27 -28.50 25.12
C GLN A 5 -23.50 -29.32 25.50
N ALA A 6 -23.64 -30.49 24.87
CA ALA A 6 -24.53 -31.52 25.39
C ALA A 6 -24.08 -31.78 26.83
N ARG A 7 -24.96 -31.55 27.81
CA ARG A 7 -24.77 -32.19 29.11
C ARG A 7 -24.66 -33.67 28.79
N ARG A 8 -23.57 -34.30 29.26
CA ARG A 8 -23.40 -35.76 29.29
C ARG A 8 -24.64 -36.35 29.96
N GLU A 9 -25.63 -36.68 29.17
CA GLU A 9 -26.62 -37.68 29.51
C GLU A 9 -25.81 -38.96 29.70
N GLU A 10 -26.04 -39.61 30.83
CA GLU A 10 -25.25 -40.71 31.34
C GLU A 10 -25.02 -41.72 30.22
N ALA A 11 -23.76 -41.85 29.80
CA ALA A 11 -23.36 -42.88 28.86
C ALA A 11 -23.79 -44.22 29.48
N ASP A 12 -24.62 -44.97 28.77
CA ASP A 12 -24.99 -46.33 29.14
C ASP A 12 -23.70 -47.16 29.22
N ASN A 13 -23.24 -47.33 30.45
CA ASN A 13 -21.97 -47.94 30.80
C ASN A 13 -22.14 -49.45 31.02
N SER A 14 -23.10 -50.09 30.35
CA SER A 14 -23.40 -51.52 30.48
C SER A 14 -22.51 -52.44 29.63
N GLY A 15 -21.47 -51.90 28.98
CA GLY A 15 -20.45 -52.70 28.29
C GLY A 15 -19.49 -53.37 29.28
N PRO A 16 -19.07 -54.62 29.06
CA PRO A 16 -18.15 -55.31 29.97
C PRO A 16 -16.81 -54.56 30.02
N ASP A 17 -16.40 -54.17 31.23
CA ASP A 17 -15.08 -53.61 31.54
C ASP A 17 -13.99 -54.53 30.98
N ASN A 18 -13.35 -54.11 29.90
CA ASN A 18 -12.09 -54.67 29.43
C ASN A 18 -11.14 -53.49 29.19
N ASP A 19 -10.08 -53.45 30.00
CA ASP A 19 -9.10 -52.38 30.22
C ASP A 19 -8.19 -52.02 29.01
N GLU A 20 -8.59 -52.27 27.76
CA GLU A 20 -7.69 -52.09 26.61
C GLU A 20 -8.36 -51.52 25.35
N LEU A 21 -9.06 -50.39 25.39
CA LEU A 21 -9.26 -49.56 24.18
C LEU A 21 -9.38 -48.06 24.52
N PRO A 22 -8.80 -47.15 23.69
CA PRO A 22 -8.92 -45.72 23.90
C PRO A 22 -10.39 -45.32 23.76
N TYR A 23 -10.92 -44.58 24.74
CA TYR A 23 -12.27 -44.04 24.74
C TYR A 23 -12.65 -43.43 23.38
N THR A 24 -13.29 -44.21 22.53
CA THR A 24 -13.90 -43.70 21.30
C THR A 24 -15.15 -42.95 21.70
N ASN A 25 -15.04 -41.63 21.86
CA ASN A 25 -16.20 -40.73 21.87
C ASN A 25 -16.91 -40.86 20.51
N MET A 26 -17.85 -41.80 20.41
CA MET A 26 -18.74 -41.87 19.27
C MET A 26 -19.80 -40.78 19.42
N PRO A 27 -19.92 -39.83 18.49
CA PRO A 27 -20.93 -38.79 18.56
C PRO A 27 -22.32 -39.44 18.52
N SER A 28 -23.24 -38.94 19.34
CA SER A 28 -24.61 -39.43 19.40
C SER A 28 -25.31 -39.21 18.06
N GLN A 29 -26.38 -39.97 17.79
CA GLN A 29 -27.12 -39.84 16.54
C GLN A 29 -27.66 -38.41 16.34
N LEU A 30 -28.11 -37.77 17.43
CA LEU A 30 -28.53 -36.36 17.43
C LEU A 30 -27.39 -35.41 17.04
N GLU A 31 -26.17 -35.65 17.51
CA GLU A 31 -25.01 -34.81 17.21
C GLU A 31 -24.60 -34.91 15.73
N LYS A 32 -24.69 -36.12 15.14
CA LYS A 32 -24.46 -36.34 13.71
C LYS A 32 -25.52 -35.66 12.85
N ASP A 33 -26.79 -35.78 13.23
CA ASP A 33 -27.91 -35.20 12.51
C ASP A 33 -27.88 -33.66 12.59
N LEU A 34 -27.51 -33.11 13.75
CA LEU A 34 -27.29 -31.67 13.94
C LEU A 34 -26.09 -31.15 13.15
N GLY A 35 -25.00 -31.91 13.06
CA GLY A 35 -23.83 -31.60 12.23
C GLY A 35 -24.18 -31.50 10.74
N SER A 36 -25.05 -32.39 10.24
CA SER A 36 -25.52 -32.39 8.84
C SER A 36 -26.40 -31.18 8.48
N PHE A 37 -26.90 -30.49 9.50
CA PHE A 37 -27.76 -29.32 9.38
C PHE A 37 -26.96 -28.01 9.31
N GLN A 38 -25.68 -28.02 9.67
CA GLN A 38 -24.83 -26.83 9.63
C GLN A 38 -24.37 -26.52 8.20
N GLY A 39 -24.81 -25.39 7.65
CA GLY A 39 -24.29 -24.85 6.39
C GLY A 39 -25.37 -24.25 5.48
N ALA A 40 -24.94 -23.40 4.55
CA ALA A 40 -25.84 -22.63 3.67
C ALA A 40 -26.76 -23.51 2.79
N LYS A 41 -26.33 -24.75 2.48
CA LYS A 41 -27.11 -25.70 1.66
C LYS A 41 -28.25 -26.40 2.43
N SER A 42 -28.23 -26.37 3.76
CA SER A 42 -29.24 -27.04 4.61
C SER A 42 -30.19 -26.05 5.31
N ALA A 43 -30.11 -24.74 4.99
CA ALA A 43 -30.81 -23.67 5.70
C ALA A 43 -32.35 -23.71 5.63
N GLN A 44 -32.94 -24.56 4.77
CA GLN A 44 -34.40 -24.70 4.59
C GLN A 44 -34.98 -26.00 5.14
N LYS A 45 -34.16 -26.85 5.77
CA LYS A 45 -34.65 -28.11 6.35
C LYS A 45 -35.35 -27.80 7.68
N ILE A 46 -36.25 -28.69 8.10
CA ILE A 46 -36.95 -28.62 9.40
C ILE A 46 -36.49 -29.80 10.27
N ILE A 47 -36.13 -29.54 11.52
CA ILE A 47 -35.81 -30.59 12.50
C ILE A 47 -37.04 -30.83 13.37
N VAL A 48 -37.48 -32.09 13.45
CA VAL A 48 -38.49 -32.54 14.39
C VAL A 48 -37.76 -33.26 15.52
N ILE A 49 -37.97 -32.81 16.76
CA ILE A 49 -37.40 -33.42 17.95
C ILE A 49 -38.54 -33.98 18.78
N GLU A 50 -38.57 -35.29 18.94
CA GLU A 50 -39.50 -36.00 19.81
C GLU A 50 -38.85 -36.15 21.19
N TYR A 51 -39.59 -35.84 22.25
CA TYR A 51 -39.13 -35.97 23.63
C TYR A 51 -40.21 -36.65 24.45
N GLU A 52 -39.80 -37.49 25.40
CA GLU A 52 -40.72 -38.34 26.17
C GLU A 52 -41.37 -37.61 27.35
N ASP A 53 -40.73 -36.57 27.90
CA ASP A 53 -41.18 -35.86 29.12
C ASP A 53 -41.03 -34.34 29.00
N GLU A 54 -41.95 -33.54 29.55
CA GLU A 54 -41.87 -32.07 29.46
C GLU A 54 -40.61 -31.49 30.12
N THR A 55 -40.01 -32.21 31.08
CA THR A 55 -38.76 -31.82 31.75
C THR A 55 -37.51 -32.03 30.90
N SER A 56 -37.58 -32.85 29.84
CA SER A 56 -36.47 -33.10 28.90
C SER A 56 -36.56 -32.27 27.62
N LYS A 57 -37.49 -31.30 27.57
CA LYS A 57 -37.63 -30.39 26.43
C LYS A 57 -36.33 -29.59 26.19
N PRO A 58 -35.68 -29.72 25.02
CA PRO A 58 -34.45 -29.00 24.73
C PRO A 58 -34.73 -27.52 24.48
N GLU A 59 -33.96 -26.64 25.15
CA GLU A 59 -34.00 -25.20 24.91
C GLU A 59 -32.99 -24.78 23.83
N PHE A 60 -33.47 -24.06 22.81
CA PHE A 60 -32.59 -23.46 21.82
C PHE A 60 -32.00 -22.16 22.37
N LYS A 61 -30.70 -22.17 22.66
CA LYS A 61 -29.96 -20.96 23.03
C LYS A 61 -29.23 -20.39 21.81
N PRO A 62 -29.76 -19.35 21.15
CA PRO A 62 -29.08 -18.73 20.03
C PRO A 62 -27.79 -18.06 20.51
N TYR A 63 -26.67 -18.44 19.90
CA TYR A 63 -25.43 -17.68 20.02
C TYR A 63 -25.48 -16.49 19.07
N SER A 64 -25.28 -15.27 19.59
CA SER A 64 -25.10 -14.10 18.74
C SER A 64 -23.78 -14.23 17.99
N ILE A 65 -23.84 -14.41 16.68
CA ILE A 65 -22.66 -14.27 15.84
C ILE A 65 -22.28 -12.79 15.85
N GLN A 66 -21.19 -12.44 16.53
CA GLN A 66 -20.57 -11.13 16.35
C GLN A 66 -19.89 -11.12 14.98
N ASN A 67 -20.49 -10.43 14.02
CA ASN A 67 -19.88 -10.22 12.71
C ASN A 67 -18.70 -9.26 12.86
N ASN A 68 -17.50 -9.81 12.98
CA ASN A 68 -16.26 -9.06 13.19
C ASN A 68 -15.54 -8.72 11.88
N ASP A 69 -16.04 -9.14 10.71
CA ASP A 69 -15.36 -8.93 9.43
C ASP A 69 -15.12 -7.44 9.15
N LYS A 70 -16.12 -6.60 9.44
CA LYS A 70 -15.98 -5.13 9.34
C LYS A 70 -14.98 -4.55 10.34
N LEU A 71 -14.82 -5.17 11.50
CA LEU A 71 -13.89 -4.71 12.52
C LEU A 71 -12.44 -4.93 12.07
N PHE A 72 -12.17 -6.07 11.44
CA PHE A 72 -10.85 -6.36 10.86
C PHE A 72 -10.50 -5.39 9.73
N GLU A 73 -11.40 -5.20 8.78
CA GLU A 73 -11.20 -4.27 7.66
C GLU A 73 -10.94 -2.83 8.16
N THR A 74 -11.69 -2.38 9.16
CA THR A 74 -11.53 -1.05 9.76
C THR A 74 -10.19 -0.94 10.48
N THR A 75 -9.78 -1.99 11.20
CA THR A 75 -8.53 -1.99 11.95
C THR A 75 -7.33 -1.92 11.02
N GLU A 76 -7.30 -2.74 9.97
CA GLU A 76 -6.22 -2.74 8.97
C GLU A 76 -6.06 -1.37 8.30
N LYS A 77 -7.16 -0.80 7.78
CA LYS A 77 -7.15 0.55 7.17
C LYS A 77 -6.68 1.63 8.16
N SER A 78 -7.08 1.53 9.42
CA SER A 78 -6.67 2.50 10.44
C SER A 78 -5.18 2.40 10.79
N VAL A 79 -4.63 1.19 10.82
CA VAL A 79 -3.21 0.94 11.12
C VAL A 79 -2.35 1.43 9.97
N GLU A 80 -2.73 1.11 8.73
CA GLU A 80 -2.08 1.60 7.52
C GLU A 80 -2.02 3.14 7.52
N ALA A 81 -3.17 3.81 7.71
CA ALA A 81 -3.24 5.28 7.76
C ALA A 81 -2.36 5.89 8.87
N ARG A 82 -2.25 5.24 10.03
CA ARG A 82 -1.38 5.69 11.12
C ARG A 82 0.10 5.55 10.79
N ILE A 83 0.49 4.46 10.14
CA ILE A 83 1.88 4.24 9.70
C ILE A 83 2.25 5.31 8.67
N ILE A 84 1.42 5.49 7.64
CA ILE A 84 1.59 6.52 6.60
C ILE A 84 1.82 7.90 7.23
N LYS A 85 0.95 8.27 8.18
CA LYS A 85 1.04 9.56 8.87
C LYS A 85 2.26 9.65 9.79
N GLY A 86 2.62 8.56 10.47
CA GLY A 86 3.75 8.53 11.39
C GLY A 86 5.10 8.68 10.69
N PHE A 87 5.21 8.19 9.46
CA PHE A 87 6.42 8.31 8.65
C PHE A 87 6.39 9.49 7.67
N SER A 88 5.35 10.33 7.72
CA SER A 88 5.17 11.48 6.81
C SER A 88 5.35 11.12 5.33
N ILE A 89 4.92 9.91 4.94
CA ILE A 89 5.10 9.41 3.58
C ILE A 89 4.09 10.16 2.69
N PRO A 90 4.54 10.77 1.58
CA PRO A 90 3.63 11.39 0.61
C PRO A 90 2.62 10.38 0.08
N LYS A 91 1.35 10.77 0.05
CA LYS A 91 0.22 9.91 -0.37
C LYS A 91 0.37 9.39 -1.80
N GLU A 92 1.06 10.13 -2.66
CA GLU A 92 1.38 9.79 -4.05
C GLU A 92 2.29 8.55 -4.15
N LEU A 93 2.99 8.18 -3.07
CA LEU A 93 3.88 7.02 -3.04
C LEU A 93 3.23 5.76 -2.44
N ILE A 94 2.02 5.87 -1.89
CA ILE A 94 1.48 4.85 -0.99
C ILE A 94 0.49 3.89 -1.63
N ASN A 95 -0.08 4.19 -2.80
CA ASN A 95 -0.95 3.23 -3.46
C ASN A 95 -0.90 3.31 -4.99
N SER A 96 -0.59 2.17 -5.61
CA SER A 96 -0.71 1.92 -7.06
C SER A 96 -2.09 1.40 -7.48
N GLU A 97 -2.97 1.07 -6.54
CA GLU A 97 -4.22 0.34 -6.84
C GLU A 97 -5.39 1.24 -7.30
N GLY A 98 -5.35 2.54 -7.02
CA GLY A 98 -6.39 3.50 -7.45
C GLY A 98 -5.97 4.40 -8.62
N ALA A 99 -4.67 4.50 -8.89
CA ALA A 99 -4.14 5.25 -10.02
C ALA A 99 -4.12 4.31 -11.23
N SER A 100 -5.14 4.46 -12.08
CA SER A 100 -5.10 4.08 -13.50
C SER A 100 -3.65 4.18 -14.01
N GLY A 101 -3.12 3.11 -14.61
CA GLY A 101 -1.70 2.91 -14.97
C GLY A 101 -1.07 3.90 -15.97
N LEU A 102 -1.55 5.14 -15.97
CA LEU A 102 -1.10 6.33 -16.67
C LEU A 102 -0.57 7.34 -15.64
N SER A 103 0.42 6.94 -14.83
CA SER A 103 1.14 7.90 -13.98
C SER A 103 1.91 8.86 -14.90
N ASN A 104 1.41 10.08 -15.04
CA ASN A 104 1.97 11.10 -15.94
C ASN A 104 3.22 11.80 -15.36
N GLY A 105 3.93 11.19 -14.41
CA GLY A 105 5.11 11.77 -13.74
C GLY A 105 4.81 12.97 -12.83
N GLY A 106 3.64 13.59 -12.93
CA GLY A 106 3.20 14.71 -12.10
C GLY A 106 3.08 14.36 -10.63
N GLU A 107 2.57 13.17 -10.30
CA GLU A 107 2.45 12.67 -8.93
C GLU A 107 3.82 12.53 -8.26
N LYS A 108 4.83 12.07 -9.00
CA LYS A 108 6.22 12.00 -8.50
C LYS A 108 6.79 13.39 -8.20
N LYS A 109 6.51 14.39 -9.04
CA LYS A 109 6.93 15.78 -8.81
C LYS A 109 6.26 16.37 -7.57
N VAL A 110 4.99 16.05 -7.32
CA VAL A 110 4.26 16.46 -6.11
C VAL A 110 4.85 15.78 -4.86
N ALA A 111 5.12 14.47 -4.92
CA ALA A 111 5.73 13.73 -3.83
C ALA A 111 7.10 14.27 -3.44
N ILE A 112 7.95 14.59 -4.44
CA ILE A 112 9.28 15.18 -4.20
C ILE A 112 9.16 16.55 -3.54
N ARG A 113 8.20 17.38 -3.97
CA ARG A 113 7.95 18.67 -3.34
C ARG A 113 7.55 18.51 -1.88
N GLU A 114 6.54 17.70 -1.60
CA GLU A 114 6.05 17.48 -0.24
C GLU A 114 7.14 16.91 0.68
N PHE A 115 7.96 15.99 0.18
CA PHE A 115 9.12 15.48 0.90
C PHE A 115 10.16 16.58 1.20
N ASN A 116 10.49 17.41 0.21
CA ASN A 116 11.46 18.48 0.37
C ASN A 116 10.97 19.58 1.33
N ASP A 117 9.68 19.86 1.34
CA ASP A 117 9.04 20.83 2.25
C ASP A 117 9.02 20.28 3.68
N ASN A 118 8.64 19.01 3.87
CA ASN A 118 8.62 18.37 5.18
C ASN A 118 10.02 18.28 5.82
N THR A 119 11.05 17.99 5.00
CA THR A 119 12.43 17.84 5.48
C THR A 119 13.25 19.14 5.48
N ALA A 120 12.66 20.27 5.07
CA ALA A 120 13.33 21.57 5.07
C ALA A 120 13.88 22.01 6.44
N PRO A 121 13.11 21.96 7.55
CA PRO A 121 13.61 22.38 8.86
C PRO A 121 14.76 21.49 9.34
N GLU A 122 14.65 20.18 9.16
CA GLU A 122 15.67 19.21 9.58
C GLU A 122 16.97 19.37 8.78
N ARG A 123 16.86 19.65 7.47
CA ARG A 123 18.02 19.98 6.63
C ARG A 123 18.72 21.24 7.14
N GLN A 124 17.96 22.27 7.50
CA GLN A 124 18.53 23.51 8.03
C GLN A 124 19.25 23.28 9.37
N GLU A 125 18.61 22.58 10.31
CA GLU A 125 19.19 22.26 11.62
C GLU A 125 20.49 21.46 11.47
N LEU A 126 20.52 20.46 10.58
CA LEU A 126 21.73 19.69 10.29
C LEU A 126 22.82 20.54 9.65
N SER A 127 22.47 21.45 8.74
CA SER A 127 23.43 22.38 8.13
C SER A 127 24.08 23.30 9.16
N GLU A 128 23.29 23.84 10.09
CA GLU A 128 23.79 24.65 11.20
C GLU A 128 24.69 23.82 12.15
N THR A 129 24.26 22.60 12.46
CA THR A 129 25.02 21.65 13.30
C THR A 129 26.36 21.28 12.65
N PHE A 130 26.41 21.05 11.34
CA PHE A 130 27.66 20.77 10.64
C PHE A 130 28.59 21.98 10.63
N ALA A 131 28.06 23.19 10.41
CA ALA A 131 28.86 24.41 10.50
C ALA A 131 29.49 24.56 11.91
N GLU A 132 28.73 24.28 12.97
CA GLU A 132 29.24 24.32 14.34
C GLU A 132 30.32 23.27 14.60
N ILE A 133 30.08 22.01 14.25
CA ILE A 133 31.01 20.89 14.48
C ILE A 133 32.33 21.11 13.74
N PHE A 134 32.28 21.59 12.51
CA PHE A 134 33.46 21.74 11.66
C PHE A 134 34.14 23.11 11.74
N SER A 135 33.58 24.06 12.49
CA SER A 135 34.12 25.43 12.69
C SER A 135 35.58 25.47 13.17
N HIS A 136 36.01 24.46 13.92
CA HIS A 136 37.35 24.34 14.48
C HIS A 136 38.07 23.06 14.06
N TYR A 137 37.63 22.45 12.96
CA TYR A 137 38.26 21.25 12.46
C TYR A 137 39.69 21.53 11.98
N TYR A 138 40.61 20.61 12.25
CA TYR A 138 42.05 20.81 11.98
C TYR A 138 42.36 20.96 10.49
N TRP A 139 41.53 20.40 9.61
CA TRP A 139 41.66 20.50 8.17
C TRP A 139 40.52 21.30 7.56
N ASP A 140 40.84 22.14 6.59
CA ASP A 140 39.82 22.83 5.79
C ASP A 140 39.20 21.87 4.79
N ILE A 141 38.19 21.12 5.25
CA ILE A 141 37.46 20.12 4.45
C ILE A 141 36.42 20.74 3.53
N ASN A 142 36.03 22.00 3.79
CA ASN A 142 35.03 22.72 3.02
C ASN A 142 35.44 24.19 2.84
N PRO A 143 36.36 24.49 1.91
CA PRO A 143 36.90 25.84 1.73
C PRO A 143 35.87 26.89 1.33
N ALA A 144 34.69 26.47 0.85
CA ALA A 144 33.58 27.34 0.49
C ALA A 144 32.64 27.66 1.68
N ASP A 145 32.88 27.05 2.85
CA ASP A 145 32.08 27.17 4.08
C ASP A 145 30.56 27.02 3.86
N ASN A 146 30.20 26.13 2.94
CA ASN A 146 28.82 25.88 2.58
C ASN A 146 28.38 24.49 3.06
N TRP A 147 27.65 24.45 4.17
CA TRP A 147 27.15 23.23 4.81
C TRP A 147 25.70 22.92 4.44
N ASN A 148 25.13 23.62 3.46
CA ASN A 148 23.75 23.45 3.05
C ASN A 148 23.49 22.05 2.49
N ILE A 149 22.53 21.34 3.08
CA ILE A 149 22.07 20.04 2.56
C ILE A 149 21.13 20.29 1.39
N LEU A 150 21.48 19.74 0.23
CA LEU A 150 20.70 19.91 -1.00
C LEU A 150 19.38 19.13 -0.92
N PRO A 151 18.26 19.72 -1.39
CA PRO A 151 16.99 19.02 -1.52
C PRO A 151 17.06 17.98 -2.64
N VAL A 152 16.12 17.02 -2.63
CA VAL A 152 16.01 16.02 -3.68
C VAL A 152 15.61 16.70 -4.99
N PRO A 153 16.36 16.51 -6.09
CA PRO A 153 16.06 17.15 -7.37
C PRO A 153 14.73 16.61 -7.94
N ALA A 154 13.86 17.52 -8.37
CA ALA A 154 12.57 17.19 -8.99
C ALA A 154 12.70 16.69 -10.44
N ASN A 155 13.93 16.48 -10.91
CA ASN A 155 14.25 15.99 -12.25
C ASN A 155 13.99 14.48 -12.32
N VAL A 156 12.74 14.09 -12.17
CA VAL A 156 12.28 12.79 -12.68
C VAL A 156 12.56 12.84 -14.18
N SER A 157 13.33 11.91 -14.75
CA SER A 157 13.45 11.86 -16.21
C SER A 157 12.03 11.76 -16.76
N ASP A 158 11.61 12.82 -17.45
CA ASP A 158 10.38 12.76 -18.22
C ASP A 158 10.69 11.81 -19.38
N ASP A 159 10.58 10.50 -19.15
CA ASP A 159 10.72 9.47 -20.21
C ASP A 159 9.69 9.67 -21.34
N ILE A 160 8.72 10.56 -21.11
CA ILE A 160 7.69 10.99 -22.07
C ILE A 160 8.20 12.07 -23.04
N THR A 161 9.21 12.88 -22.67
CA THR A 161 9.75 13.93 -23.55
C THR A 161 10.38 13.33 -24.80
N GLY A 162 10.95 12.13 -24.70
CA GLY A 162 11.53 11.42 -25.84
C GLY A 162 10.50 10.98 -26.90
N ILE A 163 9.24 10.72 -26.53
CA ILE A 163 8.26 10.11 -27.44
C ILE A 163 7.39 11.16 -28.15
N LYS A 164 7.03 12.27 -27.50
CA LYS A 164 6.22 13.34 -28.12
C LYS A 164 7.04 14.46 -28.76
N ALA A 165 8.23 14.77 -28.23
CA ALA A 165 9.04 15.85 -28.80
C ALA A 165 9.80 15.41 -30.06
N GLY A 166 10.06 14.11 -30.27
CA GLY A 166 10.83 13.63 -31.41
C GLY A 166 10.24 14.00 -32.79
N SER A 167 8.91 13.92 -32.96
CA SER A 167 8.28 14.28 -34.24
C SER A 167 8.26 15.81 -34.47
N SER A 168 7.95 16.59 -33.44
CA SER A 168 7.90 18.05 -33.50
C SER A 168 9.28 18.69 -33.62
N ILE A 169 10.30 18.12 -32.97
CA ILE A 169 11.70 18.52 -33.11
C ILE A 169 12.18 18.21 -34.53
N ASN A 170 11.89 17.03 -35.08
CA ASN A 170 12.25 16.71 -36.46
C ASN A 170 11.55 17.65 -37.46
N GLN A 171 10.28 18.00 -37.24
CA GLN A 171 9.59 19.01 -38.05
C GLN A 171 10.24 20.40 -37.92
N LEU A 172 10.65 20.80 -36.72
CA LEU A 172 11.33 22.07 -36.48
C LEU A 172 12.71 22.13 -37.16
N LEU A 173 13.47 21.03 -37.10
CA LEU A 173 14.78 20.92 -37.74
C LEU A 173 14.67 20.96 -39.28
N LEU A 174 13.62 20.33 -39.83
CA LEU A 174 13.32 20.31 -41.27
C LEU A 174 12.58 21.57 -41.77
N ALA A 175 12.02 22.39 -40.89
CA ALA A 175 11.31 23.60 -41.27
C ALA A 175 12.25 24.66 -41.87
N ASP A 176 11.76 25.40 -42.87
CA ASP A 176 12.49 26.50 -43.52
C ASP A 176 12.42 27.79 -42.68
N ILE A 177 13.01 27.73 -41.50
CA ILE A 177 13.15 28.86 -40.56
C ILE A 177 14.63 29.11 -40.26
N PRO A 178 15.03 30.35 -39.94
CA PRO A 178 16.42 30.67 -39.62
C PRO A 178 16.97 29.82 -38.47
N ALA A 179 18.26 29.45 -38.54
CA ALA A 179 18.91 28.61 -37.54
C ALA A 179 18.83 29.20 -36.12
N GLN A 180 19.00 30.52 -35.96
CA GLN A 180 18.78 31.21 -34.68
C GLN A 180 17.40 30.93 -34.08
N ASN A 181 16.35 30.90 -34.91
CA ASN A 181 14.98 30.70 -34.42
C ASN A 181 14.75 29.23 -34.04
N LYS A 182 15.38 28.29 -34.74
CA LYS A 182 15.40 26.87 -34.37
C LYS A 182 16.07 26.68 -33.01
N ILE A 183 17.26 27.25 -32.83
CA ILE A 183 18.03 27.18 -31.59
C ILE A 183 17.23 27.80 -30.44
N ALA A 184 16.66 28.99 -30.62
CA ALA A 184 15.84 29.64 -29.60
C ALA A 184 14.62 28.79 -29.21
N THR A 185 13.97 28.16 -30.19
CA THR A 185 12.83 27.26 -29.92
C THR A 185 13.28 26.01 -29.16
N LEU A 186 14.42 25.40 -29.52
CA LEU A 186 14.98 24.24 -28.81
C LEU A 186 15.35 24.58 -27.35
N VAL A 187 15.89 25.77 -27.10
CA VAL A 187 16.30 26.20 -25.76
C VAL A 187 15.09 26.61 -24.91
N TYR A 188 14.22 27.49 -25.42
CA TYR A 188 13.12 28.07 -24.62
C TYR A 188 11.86 27.20 -24.57
N VAL A 189 11.57 26.44 -25.63
CA VAL A 189 10.34 25.62 -25.71
C VAL A 189 10.62 24.18 -25.29
N TYR A 190 11.78 23.63 -25.67
CA TYR A 190 12.13 22.24 -25.39
C TYR A 190 13.18 22.05 -24.28
N GLY A 191 13.74 23.14 -23.74
CA GLY A 191 14.61 23.10 -22.57
C GLY A 191 16.02 22.54 -22.82
N PHE A 192 16.47 22.46 -24.08
CA PHE A 192 17.83 22.02 -24.40
C PHE A 192 18.88 23.04 -23.95
N LYS A 193 20.09 22.57 -23.62
CA LYS A 193 21.21 23.49 -23.39
C LYS A 193 21.63 24.14 -24.70
N GLN A 194 22.13 25.37 -24.63
CA GLN A 194 22.56 26.15 -25.79
C GLN A 194 23.50 25.35 -26.72
N ALA A 195 24.52 24.71 -26.16
CA ALA A 195 25.49 23.91 -26.91
C ALA A 195 24.87 22.67 -27.59
N GLU A 196 23.84 22.07 -26.98
CA GLU A 196 23.13 20.92 -27.54
C GLU A 196 22.22 21.36 -28.69
N ALA A 197 21.49 22.47 -28.52
CA ALA A 197 20.62 23.04 -29.54
C ALA A 197 21.38 23.49 -30.80
N GLU A 198 22.57 24.07 -30.62
CA GLU A 198 23.48 24.46 -31.72
C GLU A 198 24.00 23.23 -32.48
N ALA A 199 24.38 22.16 -31.78
CA ALA A 199 24.82 20.91 -32.40
C ALA A 199 23.70 20.24 -33.23
N MET A 200 22.44 20.36 -32.80
CA MET A 200 21.28 19.80 -33.50
C MET A 200 20.90 20.56 -34.78
N CYS A 201 21.19 21.87 -34.85
CA CYS A 201 20.85 22.71 -36.00
C CYS A 201 21.95 22.74 -37.08
N GLY A 202 23.07 22.04 -36.87
CA GLY A 202 24.23 22.03 -37.77
C GLY A 202 25.11 23.28 -37.63
N PRO A 203 26.32 23.29 -38.21
CA PRO A 203 27.22 24.44 -38.12
C PRO A 203 26.57 25.67 -38.75
N LEU A 204 26.56 26.77 -38.01
CA LEU A 204 26.21 28.10 -38.52
C LEU A 204 27.08 28.35 -39.77
N ALA A 205 26.44 28.41 -40.94
CA ALA A 205 27.13 28.88 -42.13
C ALA A 205 27.66 30.30 -41.85
N PRO A 206 28.91 30.60 -42.28
CA PRO A 206 29.55 31.88 -42.01
C PRO A 206 28.81 33.07 -42.61
#